data_AF-A0ABD6CW95-F1
#
_entry.id   AF-A0ABD6CW95-F1
#
_cell.length_a   1.000
_cell.length_b   1.000
_cell.length_c   1.000
_cell.angle_alpha   90.00
_cell.angle_beta   90.00
_cell.angle_gamma   90.00
#
_symmetry.space_group_name_H-M   'P 1'
#
loop_
_entity.id
_entity.type
_entity.pdbx_description
1 polymer ?
#
loop_
_entity_poly.entity_id
_entity_poly.type
_entity_poly.pdbx_seq_one_letter_code
_entity_poly.pdbx_strand_id
1 'polypeptide(L)'
;MSITVEFGSKAAADAYRDDHEEYICPVDDDRRLKTVAFMSDTPEWLLDQARLDAEEGRAEREASAGQATLTDGERDRIDFSEGRANVPHARAVKGIATDHGVDDWTAHYDPTLTVDEHREVMERAGREGGGQRLDANEGRQAARARDAARAQQSSECDHAAGHCENGDPEACEFLQNVCEYNEKEVNEMLPPVASDGGLKSGDPGPDELTGQQAGAVHRSMGGYAGAVDSVESALETLREEWSNAQQAAKAVNSVRRSVGYEPQHFDRLEELQAERACHRTLHIL
;
A
#
# COMPACT_ATOMS: atom_id res chain seq x y z
N MET A 1 -26.46 -18.73 -14.75
CA MET A 1 -25.06 -19.03 -14.38
C MET A 1 -24.62 -17.92 -13.46
N SER A 2 -24.00 -18.23 -12.34
CA SER A 2 -23.42 -17.24 -11.44
C SER A 2 -21.93 -17.09 -11.70
N ILE A 3 -21.39 -15.91 -11.38
CA ILE A 3 -19.96 -15.63 -11.43
C ILE A 3 -19.46 -15.55 -9.99
N THR A 4 -18.44 -16.32 -9.63
CA THR A 4 -17.99 -16.40 -8.23
C THR A 4 -16.66 -15.67 -8.03
N VAL A 5 -16.54 -14.90 -6.94
CA VAL A 5 -15.29 -14.27 -6.50
C VAL A 5 -15.01 -14.66 -5.05
N GLU A 6 -13.79 -15.10 -4.76
CA GLU A 6 -13.38 -15.53 -3.41
C GLU A 6 -12.57 -14.45 -2.70
N PHE A 7 -13.12 -13.90 -1.62
CA PHE A 7 -12.52 -12.79 -0.90
C PHE A 7 -11.48 -13.20 0.15
N GLY A 8 -10.61 -12.24 0.46
CA GLY A 8 -9.64 -12.32 1.53
C GLY A 8 -10.25 -12.48 2.92
N SER A 9 -11.53 -12.19 3.18
CA SER A 9 -12.15 -12.50 4.47
C SER A 9 -13.64 -12.69 4.33
N LYS A 10 -14.27 -13.33 5.32
CA LYS A 10 -15.74 -13.42 5.36
C LYS A 10 -16.35 -12.02 5.53
N ALA A 11 -15.74 -11.15 6.33
CA ALA A 11 -16.22 -9.79 6.53
C ALA A 11 -16.22 -8.98 5.23
N ALA A 12 -15.16 -9.09 4.42
CA ALA A 12 -15.11 -8.45 3.10
C ALA A 12 -16.17 -9.03 2.13
N ALA A 13 -16.36 -10.36 2.14
CA ALA A 13 -17.43 -10.99 1.37
C ALA A 13 -18.83 -10.53 1.81
N ASP A 14 -19.06 -10.37 3.12
CA ASP A 14 -20.34 -9.91 3.66
C ASP A 14 -20.59 -8.42 3.38
N ALA A 15 -19.57 -7.56 3.42
CA ALA A 15 -19.67 -6.16 3.01
C ALA A 15 -20.13 -6.03 1.54
N TYR A 16 -19.51 -6.81 0.64
CA TYR A 16 -19.91 -6.84 -0.77
C TYR A 16 -21.36 -7.31 -0.98
N ARG A 17 -21.84 -8.24 -0.15
CA ARG A 17 -23.25 -8.68 -0.22
C ARG A 17 -24.21 -7.61 0.25
N ASP A 18 -23.82 -6.84 1.26
CA ASP A 18 -24.67 -5.83 1.87
C ASP A 18 -24.70 -4.55 1.01
N ASP A 19 -23.58 -4.17 0.38
CA ASP A 19 -23.46 -2.98 -0.47
C ASP A 19 -24.00 -3.20 -1.90
N HIS A 20 -24.01 -4.45 -2.37
CA HIS A 20 -24.37 -4.82 -3.74
C HIS A 20 -25.42 -5.94 -3.82
N GLU A 21 -26.37 -5.97 -2.88
CA GLU A 21 -27.40 -7.03 -2.75
C GLU A 21 -28.12 -7.31 -4.07
N GLU A 22 -28.39 -6.27 -4.87
CA GLU A 22 -29.03 -6.33 -6.18
C GLU A 22 -28.29 -7.15 -7.24
N TYR A 23 -26.98 -7.37 -7.06
CA TYR A 23 -26.12 -8.14 -7.96
C TYR A 23 -25.74 -9.51 -7.41
N ILE A 24 -26.20 -9.88 -6.20
CA ILE A 24 -25.90 -11.17 -5.59
C ILE A 24 -26.90 -12.24 -6.08
N CYS A 25 -26.40 -13.42 -6.42
CA CYS A 25 -27.21 -14.52 -6.87
C CYS A 25 -27.93 -15.20 -5.69
N PRO A 26 -29.27 -15.10 -5.56
CA PRO A 26 -29.99 -15.59 -4.38
C PRO A 26 -30.07 -17.13 -4.30
N VAL A 27 -29.72 -17.84 -5.38
CA VAL A 27 -29.78 -19.30 -5.47
C VAL A 27 -28.42 -19.92 -5.16
N ASP A 28 -27.34 -19.29 -5.64
CA ASP A 28 -25.99 -19.85 -5.61
C ASP A 28 -25.11 -19.24 -4.50
N ASP A 29 -25.45 -18.06 -3.98
CA ASP A 29 -24.68 -17.43 -2.90
C ASP A 29 -24.97 -18.07 -1.53
N ASP A 30 -23.90 -18.34 -0.77
CA ASP A 30 -23.97 -18.84 0.60
C ASP A 30 -23.18 -17.90 1.53
N ARG A 31 -23.89 -17.13 2.35
CA ARG A 31 -23.31 -16.19 3.36
C ARG A 31 -22.41 -16.86 4.40
N ARG A 32 -22.37 -18.19 4.46
CA ARG A 32 -21.41 -18.90 5.32
C ARG A 32 -20.01 -18.92 4.71
N LEU A 33 -19.87 -18.69 3.40
CA LEU A 33 -18.62 -18.74 2.66
C LEU A 33 -18.04 -17.34 2.43
N LYS A 34 -16.72 -17.29 2.27
CA LYS A 34 -15.98 -16.10 1.80
C LYS A 34 -16.05 -15.89 0.28
N THR A 35 -16.79 -16.75 -0.42
CA THR A 35 -17.02 -16.66 -1.86
C THR A 35 -18.38 -16.04 -2.09
N VAL A 36 -18.41 -14.95 -2.86
CA VAL A 36 -19.64 -14.27 -3.26
C VAL A 36 -20.01 -14.75 -4.65
N ALA A 37 -21.27 -15.18 -4.82
CA ALA A 37 -21.81 -15.54 -6.12
C ALA A 37 -22.62 -14.36 -6.68
N PHE A 38 -22.16 -13.78 -7.78
CA PHE A 38 -22.81 -12.68 -8.50
C PHE A 38 -23.75 -13.21 -9.59
N MET A 39 -24.78 -12.43 -9.94
CA MET A 39 -25.64 -12.70 -11.09
C MET A 39 -24.85 -12.57 -12.40
N SER A 40 -25.26 -13.29 -13.45
CA SER A 40 -24.58 -13.25 -14.76
C SER A 40 -24.63 -11.90 -15.48
N ASP A 41 -25.55 -11.03 -15.11
CA ASP A 41 -25.74 -9.68 -15.66
C ASP A 41 -25.08 -8.59 -14.80
N THR A 42 -24.29 -8.99 -13.79
CA THR A 42 -23.48 -8.06 -12.99
C THR A 42 -22.54 -7.26 -13.89
N PRO A 43 -22.49 -5.92 -13.77
CA PRO A 43 -21.60 -5.09 -14.57
C PRO A 43 -20.13 -5.50 -14.44
N GLU A 44 -19.41 -5.49 -15.55
CA GLU A 44 -18.02 -5.99 -15.61
C GLU A 44 -17.07 -5.16 -14.73
N TRP A 45 -17.29 -3.84 -14.62
CA TRP A 45 -16.53 -2.96 -13.72
C TRP A 45 -16.64 -3.37 -12.25
N LEU A 46 -17.81 -3.85 -11.81
CA LEU A 46 -18.04 -4.29 -10.45
C LEU A 46 -17.38 -5.66 -10.19
N LEU A 47 -17.39 -6.54 -11.20
CA LEU A 47 -16.68 -7.82 -11.13
C LEU A 47 -15.16 -7.61 -11.08
N ASP A 48 -14.63 -6.64 -11.82
CA ASP A 48 -13.21 -6.32 -11.82
C ASP A 48 -12.78 -5.68 -10.50
N GLN A 49 -13.59 -4.77 -9.94
CA GLN A 49 -13.37 -4.22 -8.60
C GLN A 49 -13.40 -5.33 -7.54
N ALA A 50 -14.43 -6.19 -7.54
CA ALA A 50 -14.53 -7.31 -6.60
C ALA A 50 -13.33 -8.25 -6.68
N ARG A 51 -12.77 -8.47 -7.89
CA ARG A 51 -11.56 -9.29 -8.08
C ARG A 51 -10.32 -8.61 -7.53
N LEU A 52 -10.14 -7.31 -7.78
CA LEU A 52 -9.02 -6.54 -7.25
C LEU A 52 -9.04 -6.53 -5.72
N ASP A 53 -10.17 -6.20 -5.10
CA ASP A 53 -10.30 -6.19 -3.64
C ASP A 53 -10.14 -7.59 -3.05
N ALA A 54 -10.59 -8.63 -3.78
CA ALA A 54 -10.36 -10.01 -3.38
C ALA A 54 -8.88 -10.42 -3.51
N GLU A 55 -8.14 -9.88 -4.46
CA GLU A 55 -6.69 -10.08 -4.62
C GLU A 55 -5.90 -9.32 -3.56
N GLU A 56 -6.22 -8.05 -3.32
CA GLU A 56 -5.63 -7.22 -2.29
C GLU A 56 -5.89 -7.80 -0.90
N GLY A 57 -7.14 -8.10 -0.55
CA GLY A 57 -7.46 -8.74 0.74
C GLY A 57 -6.84 -10.13 0.90
N ARG A 58 -6.51 -10.82 -0.21
CA ARG A 58 -5.70 -12.06 -0.17
C ARG A 58 -4.22 -11.75 0.03
N ALA A 59 -3.67 -10.73 -0.62
CA ALA A 59 -2.29 -10.28 -0.44
C ALA A 59 -2.05 -9.70 0.96
N GLU A 60 -2.98 -8.92 1.49
CA GLU A 60 -2.99 -8.42 2.87
C GLU A 60 -3.16 -9.54 3.88
N ARG A 61 -3.91 -10.61 3.58
CA ARG A 61 -3.90 -11.83 4.40
C ARG A 61 -2.64 -12.65 4.22
N GLU A 62 -2.02 -12.68 3.06
CA GLU A 62 -0.70 -13.31 2.91
C GLU A 62 0.37 -12.53 3.70
N ALA A 63 0.20 -11.20 3.83
CA ALA A 63 1.03 -10.34 4.66
C ALA A 63 0.69 -10.38 6.17
N SER A 64 -0.60 -10.45 6.53
CA SER A 64 -1.12 -10.35 7.91
C SER A 64 -1.43 -11.71 8.54
N ALA A 65 -1.74 -12.74 7.76
CA ALA A 65 -1.97 -14.11 8.23
C ALA A 65 -0.70 -14.96 8.09
N GLY A 66 0.21 -14.77 9.05
CA GLY A 66 0.89 -15.90 9.65
C GLY A 66 2.06 -16.48 8.87
N GLN A 67 3.17 -15.74 8.85
CA GLN A 67 4.49 -16.35 8.83
C GLN A 67 5.39 -15.67 9.86
N ALA A 68 4.94 -15.51 11.12
CA ALA A 68 5.90 -15.38 12.20
C ALA A 68 6.79 -16.64 12.14
N THR A 69 7.99 -16.48 11.59
CA THR A 69 8.90 -17.60 11.34
C THR A 69 9.28 -18.17 12.69
N LEU A 70 9.09 -19.48 12.86
CA LEU A 70 9.66 -20.16 14.01
C LEU A 70 11.17 -20.12 13.86
N THR A 71 11.82 -19.51 14.82
CA THR A 71 13.26 -19.66 15.02
C THR A 71 13.58 -21.13 15.32
N ASP A 72 14.81 -21.53 15.08
CA ASP A 72 15.25 -22.90 15.37
C ASP A 72 15.08 -23.25 16.86
N GLY A 73 15.35 -22.29 17.76
CA GLY A 73 15.16 -22.47 19.21
C GLY A 73 13.70 -22.61 19.65
N GLU A 74 12.74 -21.98 18.97
CA GLU A 74 11.31 -22.20 19.23
C GLU A 74 10.83 -23.55 18.70
N ARG A 75 11.38 -24.00 17.56
CA ARG A 75 11.07 -25.31 17.00
C ARG A 75 11.54 -26.44 17.91
N ASP A 76 12.69 -26.29 18.54
CA ASP A 76 13.24 -27.29 19.47
C ASP A 76 12.48 -27.36 20.80
N ARG A 77 11.76 -26.29 21.19
CA ARG A 77 10.97 -26.21 22.42
C ARG A 77 9.56 -26.79 22.28
N ILE A 78 9.07 -27.02 21.07
CA ILE A 78 7.72 -27.51 20.81
C ILE A 78 7.78 -29.01 20.49
N ASP A 79 7.03 -29.81 21.25
CA ASP A 79 6.82 -31.21 20.89
C ASP A 79 5.77 -31.34 19.79
N PHE A 80 6.23 -31.53 18.55
CA PHE A 80 5.37 -31.75 17.38
C PHE A 80 4.75 -33.15 17.31
N SER A 81 5.08 -34.04 18.24
CA SER A 81 4.48 -35.38 18.30
C SER A 81 3.19 -35.44 19.11
N GLU A 82 2.82 -34.34 19.79
CA GLU A 82 1.65 -34.27 20.66
C GLU A 82 0.47 -33.52 20.03
N GLY A 83 -0.74 -34.04 20.26
CA GLY A 83 -2.01 -33.35 20.01
C GLY A 83 -2.18 -32.82 18.57
N ARG A 84 -2.46 -31.52 18.47
CA ARG A 84 -2.67 -30.74 17.24
C ARG A 84 -1.38 -30.04 16.79
N ALA A 85 -0.24 -30.27 17.45
CA ALA A 85 1.00 -29.58 17.15
C ALA A 85 1.48 -29.88 15.73
N ASN A 86 1.57 -28.83 14.92
CA ASN A 86 2.24 -28.86 13.63
C ASN A 86 2.79 -27.46 13.33
N VAL A 87 3.70 -27.36 12.36
CA VAL A 87 4.38 -26.10 12.03
C VAL A 87 3.38 -24.97 11.68
N PRO A 88 2.35 -25.18 10.83
CA PRO A 88 1.32 -24.17 10.62
C PRO A 88 0.60 -23.73 11.90
N HIS A 89 0.22 -24.68 12.77
CA HIS A 89 -0.45 -24.41 14.05
C HIS A 89 0.40 -23.53 14.97
N ALA A 90 1.66 -23.92 15.18
CA ALA A 90 2.61 -23.18 16.01
C ALA A 90 2.85 -21.74 15.51
N ARG A 91 2.85 -21.54 14.19
CA ARG A 91 3.02 -20.21 13.58
C ARG A 91 1.80 -19.32 13.75
N ALA A 92 0.61 -19.90 13.65
CA ALA A 92 -0.63 -19.19 13.93
C ALA A 92 -0.68 -18.75 15.40
N VAL A 93 -0.30 -19.63 16.33
CA VAL A 93 -0.23 -19.30 17.76
C VAL A 93 0.85 -18.25 18.06
N LYS A 94 2.01 -18.32 17.41
CA LYS A 94 3.05 -17.27 17.51
C LYS A 94 2.56 -15.90 17.04
N GLY A 95 1.74 -15.85 15.98
CA GLY A 95 1.09 -14.62 15.52
C GLY A 95 0.22 -14.01 16.62
N ILE A 96 -0.67 -14.82 17.20
CA ILE A 96 -1.53 -14.41 18.33
C ILE A 96 -0.71 -13.92 19.53
N ALA A 97 0.37 -14.63 19.86
CA ALA A 97 1.24 -14.23 20.96
C ALA A 97 1.95 -12.90 20.69
N THR A 98 2.33 -12.64 19.44
CA THR A 98 2.92 -11.37 19.00
C THR A 98 1.91 -10.23 19.15
N ASP A 99 0.66 -10.44 18.72
CA ASP A 99 -0.43 -9.46 18.84
C ASP A 99 -0.71 -9.07 20.29
N HIS A 100 -0.52 -10.01 21.23
CA HIS A 100 -0.70 -9.80 22.67
C HIS A 100 0.59 -9.46 23.43
N GLY A 101 1.72 -9.28 22.74
CA GLY A 101 3.00 -8.87 23.33
C GLY A 101 3.66 -9.92 24.23
N VAL A 102 3.44 -11.21 23.98
CA VAL A 102 3.98 -12.33 24.77
C VAL A 102 5.31 -12.80 24.18
N ASP A 103 6.43 -12.43 24.82
CA ASP A 103 7.77 -12.77 24.33
C ASP A 103 8.12 -14.28 24.44
N ASP A 104 7.79 -14.94 25.56
CA ASP A 104 7.99 -16.40 25.76
C ASP A 104 6.70 -17.19 25.55
N TRP A 105 6.15 -17.09 24.35
CA TRP A 105 4.89 -17.76 24.00
C TRP A 105 4.99 -19.28 24.03
N THR A 106 6.19 -19.86 23.85
CA THR A 106 6.40 -21.31 23.88
C THR A 106 6.08 -21.91 25.25
N ALA A 107 6.23 -21.15 26.33
CA ALA A 107 5.84 -21.57 27.68
C ALA A 107 4.31 -21.66 27.87
N HIS A 108 3.55 -21.01 26.97
CA HIS A 108 2.10 -20.96 26.98
C HIS A 108 1.46 -21.74 25.82
N TYR A 109 2.28 -22.45 25.03
CA TYR A 109 1.81 -23.26 23.91
C TYR A 109 1.26 -24.60 24.41
N ASP A 110 -0.02 -24.86 24.15
CA ASP A 110 -0.67 -26.12 24.48
C ASP A 110 -1.11 -26.82 23.19
N PRO A 111 -0.47 -27.95 22.82
CA PRO A 111 -0.79 -28.63 21.58
C PRO A 111 -2.19 -29.26 21.56
N THR A 112 -2.91 -29.30 22.68
CA THR A 112 -4.28 -29.83 22.76
C THR A 112 -5.35 -28.78 22.41
N LEU A 113 -5.01 -27.49 22.54
CA LEU A 113 -5.90 -26.37 22.24
C LEU A 113 -5.89 -26.02 20.74
N THR A 114 -6.99 -25.43 20.27
CA THR A 114 -7.09 -24.84 18.94
C THR A 114 -6.41 -23.47 18.87
N VAL A 115 -6.16 -22.97 17.66
CA VAL A 115 -5.59 -21.62 17.45
C VAL A 115 -6.44 -20.54 18.10
N ASP A 116 -7.78 -20.65 18.00
CA ASP A 116 -8.69 -19.66 18.58
C ASP A 116 -8.69 -19.70 20.11
N GLU A 117 -8.59 -20.89 20.72
CA GLU A 117 -8.48 -21.05 22.18
C GLU A 117 -7.17 -20.48 22.74
N HIS A 118 -6.10 -20.45 21.94
CA HIS A 118 -4.85 -19.78 22.34
C HIS A 118 -4.97 -18.26 22.45
N ARG A 119 -6.00 -17.61 21.87
CA ARG A 119 -6.18 -16.15 22.04
C ARG A 119 -6.38 -15.79 23.50
N GLU A 120 -7.26 -16.51 24.20
CA GLU A 120 -7.51 -16.24 25.63
C GLU A 120 -6.30 -16.57 26.52
N VAL A 121 -5.52 -17.59 26.14
CA VAL A 121 -4.29 -17.97 26.85
C VAL A 121 -3.21 -16.90 26.69
N MET A 122 -3.00 -16.41 25.46
CA MET A 122 -1.98 -15.41 25.15
C MET A 122 -2.38 -14.00 25.63
N GLU A 123 -3.65 -13.65 25.56
CA GLU A 123 -4.18 -12.41 26.15
C GLU A 123 -3.94 -12.37 27.66
N ARG A 124 -4.15 -13.50 28.36
CA ARG A 124 -3.87 -13.61 29.79
C ARG A 124 -2.37 -13.56 30.08
N ALA A 125 -1.56 -14.30 29.32
CA ALA A 125 -0.10 -14.29 29.47
C ALA A 125 0.49 -12.89 29.24
N GLY A 126 -0.02 -12.13 28.28
CA GLY A 126 0.38 -10.74 28.03
C GLY A 126 0.06 -9.80 29.19
N ARG A 127 -1.07 -10.03 29.89
CA ARG A 127 -1.45 -9.28 31.09
C ARG A 127 -0.65 -9.65 32.34
N GLU A 128 -0.28 -10.92 32.48
CA GLU A 128 0.37 -11.45 33.70
C GLU A 128 1.91 -11.45 33.62
N GLY A 129 2.49 -11.41 32.42
CA GLY A 129 3.87 -11.83 32.16
C GLY A 129 4.85 -10.77 31.64
N GLY A 130 4.56 -9.47 31.76
CA GLY A 130 5.46 -8.36 31.35
C GLY A 130 6.78 -8.23 32.14
N GLY A 131 7.33 -9.34 32.68
CA GLY A 131 8.46 -9.36 33.61
C GLY A 131 9.46 -10.49 33.34
N GLN A 132 10.38 -10.22 32.41
CA GLN A 132 11.77 -10.70 32.32
C GLN A 132 12.16 -12.05 32.96
N ARG A 133 12.52 -13.02 32.12
CA ARG A 133 13.80 -13.75 32.21
C ARG A 133 14.25 -14.13 30.79
N LEU A 134 15.17 -13.36 30.21
CA LEU A 134 15.85 -13.74 28.97
C LEU A 134 17.31 -14.05 29.28
N ASP A 135 17.76 -15.23 28.85
CA ASP A 135 19.17 -15.57 28.83
C ASP A 135 19.95 -14.54 27.99
N ALA A 136 21.17 -14.20 28.43
CA ALA A 136 21.91 -13.03 27.97
C ALA A 136 22.21 -12.98 26.46
N ASN A 137 21.99 -14.07 25.72
CA ASN A 137 22.19 -14.17 24.27
C ASN A 137 20.89 -13.99 23.47
N GLU A 138 19.75 -14.47 23.98
CA GLU A 138 18.42 -14.25 23.38
C GLU A 138 17.95 -12.82 23.63
N GLY A 139 18.24 -12.24 24.80
CA GLY A 139 17.95 -10.83 25.09
C GLY A 139 18.61 -9.85 24.11
N ARG A 140 19.79 -10.19 23.57
CA ARG A 140 20.47 -9.37 22.55
C ARG A 140 19.83 -9.49 21.18
N GLN A 141 19.31 -10.67 20.82
CA GLN A 141 18.61 -10.87 19.55
C GLN A 141 17.21 -10.25 19.59
N ALA A 142 16.49 -10.41 20.71
CA ALA A 142 15.21 -9.75 20.94
C ALA A 142 15.35 -8.22 20.97
N ALA A 143 16.38 -7.68 21.61
CA ALA A 143 16.68 -6.25 21.56
C ALA A 143 16.95 -5.77 20.13
N ARG A 144 17.78 -6.49 19.36
CA ARG A 144 18.02 -6.17 17.93
C ARG A 144 16.76 -6.24 17.07
N ALA A 145 15.89 -7.21 17.32
CA ALA A 145 14.63 -7.33 16.60
C ALA A 145 13.67 -6.19 16.95
N ARG A 146 13.59 -5.78 18.22
CA ARG A 146 12.82 -4.60 18.65
C ARG A 146 13.38 -3.31 18.08
N ASP A 147 14.70 -3.17 18.05
CA ASP A 147 15.36 -2.01 17.44
C ASP A 147 15.14 -1.98 15.93
N ALA A 148 15.15 -3.14 15.26
CA ALA A 148 14.84 -3.23 13.83
C ALA A 148 13.36 -2.92 13.53
N ALA A 149 12.43 -3.43 14.35
CA ALA A 149 11.01 -3.12 14.21
C ALA A 149 10.73 -1.63 14.44
N ARG A 150 11.37 -1.01 15.44
CA ARG A 150 11.30 0.43 15.66
C ARG A 150 11.93 1.22 14.52
N ALA A 151 13.05 0.77 13.98
CA ALA A 151 13.69 1.41 12.82
C ALA A 151 12.82 1.30 11.57
N GLN A 152 12.13 0.17 11.37
CA GLN A 152 11.21 -0.02 10.27
C GLN A 152 9.95 0.85 10.44
N GLN A 153 9.37 0.89 11.62
CA GLN A 153 8.24 1.77 11.93
C GLN A 153 8.62 3.26 11.80
N SER A 154 9.82 3.64 12.24
CA SER A 154 10.36 4.99 11.98
C SER A 154 10.50 5.24 10.49
N SER A 155 11.02 4.26 9.73
CA SER A 155 11.17 4.40 8.28
C SER A 155 9.82 4.52 7.58
N GLU A 156 8.78 3.80 8.03
CA GLU A 156 7.42 3.90 7.51
C GLU A 156 6.79 5.26 7.81
N CYS A 157 7.00 5.80 9.01
CA CYS A 157 6.58 7.16 9.36
C CYS A 157 7.37 8.23 8.58
N ASP A 158 8.68 8.04 8.38
CA ASP A 158 9.51 8.95 7.59
C ASP A 158 9.11 8.92 6.11
N HIS A 159 8.74 7.74 5.58
CA HIS A 159 8.18 7.61 4.23
C HIS A 159 6.81 8.28 4.12
N ALA A 160 5.90 8.01 5.05
CA ALA A 160 4.59 8.66 5.08
C ALA A 160 4.71 10.18 5.21
N ALA A 161 5.70 10.69 5.98
CA ALA A 161 6.03 12.11 6.05
C ALA A 161 6.41 12.66 4.67
N GLY A 162 7.33 12.01 3.96
CA GLY A 162 7.71 12.40 2.60
C GLY A 162 6.53 12.38 1.61
N HIS A 163 5.63 11.40 1.71
CA HIS A 163 4.42 11.36 0.87
C HIS A 163 3.42 12.47 1.24
N CYS A 164 3.23 12.73 2.52
CA CYS A 164 2.38 13.81 3.00
C CYS A 164 2.94 15.20 2.60
N GLU A 165 4.26 15.39 2.62
CA GLU A 165 4.94 16.58 2.08
C GLU A 165 4.69 16.81 0.58
N ASN A 166 4.27 15.77 -0.15
CA ASN A 166 3.89 15.83 -1.56
C ASN A 166 2.37 15.85 -1.78
N GLY A 167 1.57 16.00 -0.71
CA GLY A 167 0.12 16.17 -0.79
C GLY A 167 -0.69 14.88 -0.87
N ASP A 168 -0.09 13.74 -0.51
CA ASP A 168 -0.79 12.45 -0.42
C ASP A 168 -1.71 12.40 0.82
N PRO A 169 -3.05 12.36 0.66
CA PRO A 169 -3.99 12.41 1.77
C PRO A 169 -3.99 11.14 2.63
N GLU A 170 -3.72 9.97 2.04
CA GLU A 170 -3.69 8.70 2.76
C GLU A 170 -2.43 8.61 3.63
N ALA A 171 -1.31 9.13 3.13
CA ALA A 171 -0.09 9.26 3.92
C ALA A 171 -0.24 10.24 5.09
N CYS A 172 -0.90 11.38 4.89
CA CYS A 172 -1.18 12.33 5.97
C CYS A 172 -2.12 11.76 7.04
N GLU A 173 -3.11 10.93 6.65
CA GLU A 173 -3.99 10.23 7.58
C GLU A 173 -3.24 9.14 8.36
N PHE A 174 -2.35 8.40 7.70
CA PHE A 174 -1.48 7.42 8.34
C PHE A 174 -0.58 8.05 9.42
N LEU A 175 -0.03 9.25 9.16
CA LEU A 175 0.78 9.97 10.14
C LEU A 175 0.02 10.32 11.42
N GLN A 176 -1.26 10.70 11.31
CA GLN A 176 -2.08 11.04 12.48
C GLN A 176 -2.50 9.79 13.27
N ASN A 177 -2.91 8.74 12.56
CA ASN A 177 -3.52 7.57 13.18
C ASN A 177 -2.49 6.56 13.70
N VAL A 178 -1.32 6.45 13.05
CA VAL A 178 -0.31 5.42 13.33
C VAL A 178 0.97 6.02 13.89
N CYS A 179 1.41 7.17 13.37
CA CYS A 179 2.67 7.80 13.78
C CYS A 179 2.51 8.86 14.90
N GLU A 180 1.29 9.06 15.40
CA GLU A 180 0.93 10.00 16.48
C GLU A 180 1.25 11.49 16.18
N TYR A 181 1.34 11.86 14.91
CA TYR A 181 1.53 13.26 14.52
C TYR A 181 0.25 14.04 14.80
N ASN A 182 0.37 15.24 15.35
CA ASN A 182 -0.80 16.08 15.54
C ASN A 182 -1.18 16.82 14.25
N GLU A 183 -2.46 17.21 14.15
CA GLU A 183 -3.01 17.87 12.96
C GLU A 183 -2.23 19.13 12.55
N LYS A 184 -1.59 19.82 13.50
CA LYS A 184 -0.77 21.00 13.22
C LYS A 184 0.58 20.62 12.60
N GLU A 185 1.23 19.55 13.09
CA GLU A 185 2.47 19.02 12.53
C GLU A 185 2.27 18.54 11.10
N VAL A 186 1.16 17.83 10.83
CA VAL A 186 0.80 17.38 9.48
C VAL A 186 0.51 18.56 8.55
N ASN A 187 -0.20 19.59 9.02
CA ASN A 187 -0.46 20.81 8.26
C ASN A 187 0.80 21.65 7.97
N GLU A 188 1.82 21.58 8.82
CA GLU A 188 3.11 22.24 8.58
C GLU A 188 4.01 21.46 7.59
N MET A 189 3.78 20.16 7.43
CA MET A 189 4.49 19.30 6.46
C MET A 189 3.91 19.37 5.07
N LEU A 190 2.60 19.59 4.97
CA LEU A 190 1.95 19.77 3.68
C LEU A 190 2.65 20.89 2.88
N PRO A 191 2.87 20.68 1.58
CA PRO A 191 3.56 21.66 0.77
C PRO A 191 2.75 22.96 0.88
N PRO A 192 3.41 24.12 1.10
CA PRO A 192 2.70 25.38 1.18
C PRO A 192 1.84 25.47 -0.06
N VAL A 193 0.51 25.48 0.11
CA VAL A 193 -0.46 25.65 -0.97
C VAL A 193 0.09 26.73 -1.85
N ALA A 194 0.57 26.35 -3.05
CA ALA A 194 1.45 27.17 -3.84
C ALA A 194 0.80 28.53 -3.99
N SER A 195 1.28 29.49 -3.21
CA SER A 195 0.71 30.83 -3.17
C SER A 195 1.01 31.56 -4.49
N ASP A 196 1.88 30.97 -5.31
CA ASP A 196 2.19 31.36 -6.69
C ASP A 196 1.21 30.77 -7.73
N GLY A 197 0.33 29.84 -7.33
CA GLY A 197 -0.71 29.22 -8.16
C GLY A 197 -2.11 29.82 -7.96
N GLY A 198 -2.22 31.01 -7.37
CA GLY A 198 -3.39 31.87 -7.56
C GLY A 198 -4.72 31.36 -7.01
N LEU A 199 -4.83 31.17 -5.69
CA LEU A 199 -6.04 31.60 -5.00
C LEU A 199 -6.07 33.13 -5.09
N LYS A 200 -6.70 33.65 -6.15
CA LYS A 200 -6.94 35.10 -6.27
C LYS A 200 -7.70 35.55 -5.04
N SER A 201 -7.26 36.65 -4.44
CA SER A 201 -7.96 37.34 -3.35
C SER A 201 -9.43 37.52 -3.71
N GLY A 202 -10.31 36.71 -3.13
CA GLY A 202 -11.71 36.58 -3.52
C GLY A 202 -12.31 35.19 -3.31
N ASP A 203 -11.51 34.15 -3.09
CA ASP A 203 -12.03 32.86 -2.64
C ASP A 203 -12.43 32.90 -1.16
N PRO A 204 -13.45 32.13 -0.73
CA PRO A 204 -13.90 32.12 0.65
C PRO A 204 -12.72 31.78 1.54
N GLY A 205 -12.48 32.62 2.55
CA GLY A 205 -11.42 32.35 3.52
C GLY A 205 -11.66 31.00 4.21
N PRO A 206 -10.63 30.40 4.83
CA PRO A 206 -10.78 29.15 5.60
C PRO A 206 -11.88 29.24 6.69
N ASP A 207 -12.24 30.45 7.12
CA ASP A 207 -13.32 30.73 8.06
C ASP A 207 -14.75 30.72 7.45
N GLU A 208 -14.87 30.75 6.12
CA GLU A 208 -16.15 30.74 5.39
C GLU A 208 -16.53 29.35 4.86
N LEU A 209 -15.58 28.41 4.87
CA LEU A 209 -15.81 27.03 4.46
C LEU A 209 -16.17 26.17 5.67
N THR A 210 -17.17 25.31 5.53
CA THR A 210 -17.39 24.24 6.52
C THR A 210 -16.20 23.28 6.52
N GLY A 211 -15.93 22.61 7.63
CA GLY A 211 -14.81 21.66 7.73
C GLY A 211 -14.83 20.57 6.64
N GLN A 212 -16.01 20.12 6.23
CA GLN A 212 -16.16 19.17 5.12
C GLN A 212 -15.75 19.77 3.77
N GLN A 213 -16.08 21.04 3.51
CA GLN A 213 -15.72 21.74 2.29
C GLN A 213 -14.22 22.06 2.25
N ALA A 214 -13.65 22.50 3.37
CA ALA A 214 -12.22 22.74 3.50
C ALA A 214 -11.42 21.45 3.21
N GLY A 215 -11.85 20.32 3.80
CA GLY A 215 -11.24 19.02 3.54
C GLY A 215 -11.36 18.57 2.07
N ALA A 216 -12.50 18.83 1.43
CA ALA A 216 -12.68 18.51 0.00
C ALA A 216 -11.76 19.34 -0.90
N VAL A 217 -11.68 20.65 -0.66
CA VAL A 217 -10.79 21.56 -1.41
C VAL A 217 -9.33 21.15 -1.22
N HIS A 218 -8.93 20.83 0.00
CA HIS A 218 -7.57 20.40 0.29
C HIS A 218 -7.19 19.14 -0.49
N ARG A 219 -8.05 18.11 -0.50
CA ARG A 219 -7.81 16.88 -1.29
C ARG A 219 -7.73 17.16 -2.79
N SER A 220 -8.61 18.02 -3.31
CA SER A 220 -8.58 18.40 -4.73
C SER A 220 -7.31 19.16 -5.10
N MET A 221 -6.80 20.02 -4.22
CA MET A 221 -5.56 20.75 -4.44
C MET A 221 -4.33 19.84 -4.36
N GLY A 222 -4.30 18.89 -3.41
CA GLY A 222 -3.25 17.86 -3.34
C GLY A 222 -3.20 17.02 -4.62
N GLY A 223 -4.36 16.54 -5.09
CA GLY A 223 -4.46 15.81 -6.36
C GLY A 223 -4.04 16.63 -7.58
N TYR A 224 -4.34 17.94 -7.60
CA TYR A 224 -3.88 18.85 -8.64
C TYR A 224 -2.36 19.00 -8.63
N ALA A 225 -1.76 19.26 -7.46
CA ALA A 225 -0.31 19.44 -7.32
C ALA A 225 0.45 18.17 -7.78
N GLY A 226 0.06 17.00 -7.28
CA GLY A 226 0.68 15.73 -7.69
C GLY A 226 0.55 15.44 -9.19
N ALA A 227 -0.57 15.83 -9.81
CA ALA A 227 -0.74 15.71 -11.26
C ALA A 227 0.20 16.65 -12.03
N VAL A 228 0.41 17.88 -11.54
CA VAL A 228 1.37 18.83 -12.13
C VAL A 228 2.80 18.30 -12.03
N ASP A 229 3.21 17.81 -10.85
CA ASP A 229 4.55 17.25 -10.65
C ASP A 229 4.81 16.03 -11.56
N SER A 230 3.78 15.20 -11.76
CA SER A 230 3.83 14.08 -12.71
C SER A 230 4.03 14.54 -14.15
N VAL A 231 3.38 15.65 -14.55
CA VAL A 231 3.57 16.26 -15.87
C VAL A 231 4.99 16.83 -16.01
N GLU A 232 5.51 17.50 -14.99
CA GLU A 232 6.88 18.04 -15.02
C GLU A 232 7.92 16.93 -15.20
N SER A 233 7.80 15.85 -14.42
CA SER A 233 8.66 14.67 -14.50
C SER A 233 8.60 14.01 -15.89
N ALA A 234 7.40 13.88 -16.45
CA ALA A 234 7.21 13.33 -17.80
C ALA A 234 7.85 14.22 -18.88
N LEU A 235 7.79 15.55 -18.72
CA LEU A 235 8.42 16.50 -19.63
C LEU A 235 9.94 16.43 -19.58
N GLU A 236 10.54 16.22 -18.41
CA GLU A 236 11.98 16.00 -18.27
C GLU A 236 12.42 14.71 -18.96
N THR A 237 11.74 13.61 -18.68
CA THR A 237 11.99 12.31 -19.33
C THR A 237 11.90 12.43 -20.85
N LEU A 238 10.86 13.11 -21.35
CA LEU A 238 10.69 13.35 -22.78
C LEU A 238 11.86 14.16 -23.37
N ARG A 239 12.41 15.15 -22.65
CA ARG A 239 13.57 15.93 -23.12
C ARG A 239 14.81 15.06 -23.22
N GLU A 240 15.04 14.19 -22.25
CA GLU A 240 16.19 13.28 -22.24
C GLU A 240 16.12 12.27 -23.38
N GLU A 241 14.98 11.56 -23.50
CA GLU A 241 14.76 10.58 -24.56
C GLU A 241 14.87 11.21 -25.96
N TRP A 242 14.37 12.44 -26.11
CA TRP A 242 14.50 13.21 -27.34
C TRP A 242 15.96 13.52 -27.69
N SER A 243 16.78 13.88 -26.70
CA SER A 243 18.21 14.11 -26.88
C SER A 243 18.93 12.81 -27.28
N ASN A 244 18.61 11.71 -26.60
CA ASN A 244 19.17 10.39 -26.87
C ASN A 244 18.86 9.93 -28.30
N ALA A 245 17.61 10.07 -28.73
CA ALA A 245 17.19 9.74 -30.09
C ALA A 245 17.97 10.51 -31.16
N GLN A 246 18.15 11.83 -30.98
CA GLN A 246 18.94 12.65 -31.91
C GLN A 246 20.43 12.25 -31.92
N GLN A 247 21.01 11.94 -30.78
CA GLN A 247 22.41 11.50 -30.69
C GLN A 247 22.60 10.15 -31.39
N ALA A 248 21.69 9.19 -31.17
CA ALA A 248 21.69 7.90 -31.85
C ALA A 248 21.55 8.07 -33.37
N ALA A 249 20.62 8.91 -33.83
CA ALA A 249 20.45 9.21 -35.25
C ALA A 249 21.73 9.79 -35.89
N LYS A 250 22.40 10.72 -35.19
CA LYS A 250 23.70 11.27 -35.62
C LYS A 250 24.78 10.20 -35.69
N ALA A 251 24.87 9.31 -34.69
CA ALA A 251 25.85 8.23 -34.65
C ALA A 251 25.64 7.25 -35.80
N VAL A 252 24.40 6.81 -36.04
CA VAL A 252 24.04 5.94 -37.17
C VAL A 252 24.45 6.57 -38.50
N ASN A 253 24.10 7.84 -38.73
CA ASN A 253 24.46 8.52 -39.96
C ASN A 253 25.98 8.78 -40.10
N SER A 254 26.71 8.90 -38.98
CA SER A 254 28.18 8.96 -39.00
C SER A 254 28.79 7.64 -39.50
N VAL A 255 28.28 6.50 -39.02
CA VAL A 255 28.73 5.17 -39.47
C VAL A 255 28.36 4.94 -40.93
N ARG A 256 27.13 5.29 -41.35
CA ARG A 256 26.71 5.14 -42.75
C ARG A 256 27.62 5.90 -43.72
N ARG A 257 27.98 7.14 -43.37
CA ARG A 257 28.91 7.95 -44.17
C ARG A 257 30.31 7.33 -44.25
N SER A 258 30.80 6.71 -43.17
CA SER A 258 32.17 6.13 -43.17
C SER A 258 32.29 4.92 -44.10
N VAL A 259 31.19 4.24 -44.40
CA VAL A 259 31.14 3.09 -45.33
C VAL A 259 30.54 3.47 -46.70
N GLY A 260 30.36 4.76 -46.99
CA GLY A 260 29.92 5.26 -48.30
C GLY A 260 28.41 5.15 -48.57
N TYR A 261 27.58 4.87 -47.56
CA TYR A 261 26.12 4.94 -47.70
C TYR A 261 25.62 6.37 -47.48
N GLU A 262 24.54 6.72 -48.19
CA GLU A 262 23.81 7.96 -47.94
C GLU A 262 23.22 7.98 -46.50
N PRO A 263 23.20 9.15 -45.85
CA PRO A 263 22.50 9.32 -44.58
C PRO A 263 21.04 8.88 -44.69
N GLN A 264 20.56 8.22 -43.64
CA GLN A 264 19.17 7.85 -43.52
C GLN A 264 18.38 8.99 -42.88
N HIS A 265 17.17 9.20 -43.40
CA HIS A 265 16.15 10.02 -42.76
C HIS A 265 15.47 9.27 -41.62
N PHE A 266 15.22 9.96 -40.53
CA PHE A 266 14.52 9.42 -39.37
C PHE A 266 13.12 10.04 -39.34
N ASP A 267 12.30 9.70 -40.34
CA ASP A 267 11.02 10.35 -40.64
C ASP A 267 10.16 10.58 -39.39
N ARG A 268 10.04 9.57 -38.52
CA ARG A 268 9.26 9.69 -37.28
C ARG A 268 9.81 10.72 -36.29
N LEU A 269 11.13 10.80 -36.15
CA LEU A 269 11.78 11.80 -35.30
C LEU A 269 11.66 13.20 -35.92
N GLU A 270 11.78 13.29 -37.24
CA GLU A 270 11.64 14.54 -38.00
C GLU A 270 10.20 15.09 -37.94
N GLU A 271 9.19 14.22 -38.04
CA GLU A 271 7.76 14.56 -37.85
C GLU A 271 7.47 15.13 -36.47
N LEU A 272 7.87 14.42 -35.40
CA LEU A 272 7.66 14.86 -34.02
C LEU A 272 8.37 16.20 -33.73
N GLN A 273 9.48 16.47 -34.42
CA GLN A 273 10.20 17.73 -34.30
C GLN A 273 9.42 18.87 -34.96
N ALA A 274 8.82 18.61 -36.13
CA ALA A 274 7.99 19.57 -36.83
C ALA A 274 6.72 19.91 -36.04
N GLU A 275 6.07 18.91 -35.44
CA GLU A 275 4.91 19.10 -34.56
C GLU A 275 5.25 20.01 -33.37
N ARG A 276 6.35 19.73 -32.66
CA ARG A 276 6.83 20.58 -31.56
C ARG A 276 7.15 22.01 -31.98
N ALA A 277 7.74 22.19 -33.16
CA ALA A 277 8.07 23.52 -33.68
C ALA A 277 6.80 24.34 -34.00
N CYS A 278 5.73 23.69 -34.44
CA CYS A 278 4.45 24.33 -34.74
C CYS A 278 3.73 24.81 -33.45
N HIS A 279 3.71 23.98 -32.41
CA HIS A 279 3.07 24.30 -31.12
C HIS A 279 3.75 25.42 -30.31
N ARG A 280 5.02 25.73 -30.58
CA ARG A 280 5.74 26.84 -29.91
C ARG A 280 5.17 28.24 -30.23
N THR A 281 4.24 28.33 -31.18
CA THR A 281 3.61 29.59 -31.63
C THR A 281 2.25 29.86 -30.95
N LEU A 282 1.72 28.90 -30.19
CA LEU A 282 0.40 28.96 -29.56
C LEU A 282 0.56 28.89 -28.04
N HIS A 283 0.92 29.99 -27.37
CA HIS A 283 0.56 30.27 -25.96
C HIS A 283 0.91 31.71 -25.57
N ILE A 284 -0.01 32.64 -25.84
CA ILE A 284 -0.37 33.73 -24.92
C ILE A 284 -1.90 33.73 -24.89
N LEU A 285 -2.48 33.14 -23.86
CA LEU A 285 -3.79 33.47 -23.29
C LEU A 285 -3.71 33.20 -21.79
#